data_AF-A0A5C7PKQ9-F1
#
_entry.id   AF-A0A5C7PKQ9-F1
#
_cell.length_a   1.000
_cell.length_b   1.000
_cell.length_c   1.000
_cell.angle_alpha   90.00
_cell.angle_beta   90.00
_cell.angle_gamma   90.00
#
_symmetry.space_group_name_H-M   'P 1'
#
loop_
_entity.id
_entity.type
_entity.pdbx_description
1 polymer ?
#
loop_
_entity_poly.entity_id
_entity_poly.type
_entity_poly.pdbx_seq_one_letter_code
_entity_poly.pdbx_strand_id
1 'polypeptide(L)'
;MPAIREYTNQIDTIRPNNSGMGAMADLANSQGRAGYYMAQQIKERGNDIAGAVKDVGRAAAEWYDENQTKMEISQANTLLTQKEMNYTKRWQETTAATDPNDASIGPKFLEEVKSDLDKSVEGAKTVEGRRWLQKQADSMYMGWFKQINADIATRSGQAIKDNVIKSMNTAGTIISQNPTALDRMLDQQTDAIKMQLASSPNLTEATRAQLGESLVRQMRGELVQRGIQTMMDANPEAGLAVLKSGKYAQDLSPDNYKQLEAYSTAVTKRQEVEAKARLQQQKEQRAAAFQQAQAQIFEKNVVVNDDGRVVVRPEFLKNAQRLATVDPSKVGEVRSMITWANTQIDRAAKGIEATDNPATVENFRARIFRGVDDPDSLSMAEVYQATARGELSDKSFRFFKDAVQKDYRDPKAAADYREFERVMKLMRTSFVKGGVFGSDDGGAGDRNFLRFRQDKWEEYRAARATGIPTSKLLSTMAPESIIKDFNRYMLTPEQQMEAQAARMRGAASKLQAVKPPEGLAPSQFDQRFFGADSANKWDGKESMDELFKRLNGGK
;
A
#
# COMPACT_ATOMS: atom_id res chain seq x y z
N MET A 1 -1.44 10.87 -23.27
CA MET A 1 -2.54 11.32 -24.13
C MET A 1 -2.00 11.38 -25.56
N PRO A 2 -2.51 10.60 -26.52
CA PRO A 2 -2.03 10.65 -27.89
C PRO A 2 -2.53 11.93 -28.57
N ALA A 3 -1.60 12.70 -29.14
CA ALA A 3 -1.87 13.91 -29.90
C ALA A 3 -2.56 13.56 -31.24
N ILE A 4 -3.74 14.11 -31.47
CA ILE A 4 -4.41 14.05 -32.77
C ILE A 4 -3.66 14.98 -33.72
N ARG A 5 -3.12 14.42 -34.81
CA ARG A 5 -2.53 15.20 -35.91
C ARG A 5 -3.66 15.86 -36.69
N GLU A 6 -3.60 17.18 -36.84
CA GLU A 6 -4.49 17.94 -37.72
C GLU A 6 -4.20 17.57 -39.18
N TYR A 7 -5.27 17.28 -39.93
CA TYR A 7 -5.23 17.05 -41.36
C TYR A 7 -5.44 18.38 -42.07
N THR A 8 -4.39 18.96 -42.65
CA THR A 8 -4.45 20.13 -43.52
C THR A 8 -4.78 19.69 -44.94
N ASN A 9 -5.95 20.12 -45.44
CA ASN A 9 -6.35 19.84 -46.81
C ASN A 9 -5.60 20.78 -47.76
N GLN A 10 -4.58 20.27 -48.47
CA GLN A 10 -3.90 20.97 -49.56
C GLN A 10 -4.70 20.84 -50.86
N ILE A 11 -5.82 21.57 -50.95
CA ILE A 11 -6.33 22.07 -52.24
C ILE A 11 -6.62 23.55 -52.04
N ASP A 12 -5.54 24.31 -52.05
CA ASP A 12 -5.56 25.75 -52.24
C ASP A 12 -5.42 26.00 -53.76
N THR A 13 -6.17 26.97 -54.28
CA THR A 13 -6.30 27.39 -55.69
C THR A 13 -7.34 26.69 -56.60
N ILE A 14 -8.61 27.03 -56.39
CA ILE A 14 -9.46 27.48 -57.53
C ILE A 14 -9.75 28.96 -57.30
N ARG A 15 -8.97 29.82 -57.95
CA ARG A 15 -9.26 31.26 -58.03
C ARG A 15 -10.50 31.44 -58.92
N PRO A 16 -11.50 32.25 -58.54
CA PRO A 16 -12.52 32.68 -59.46
C PRO A 16 -11.85 33.46 -60.60
N ASN A 17 -11.90 32.96 -61.83
CA ASN A 17 -11.53 33.78 -62.99
C ASN A 17 -12.76 34.62 -63.40
N ASN A 18 -12.53 35.91 -63.68
CA ASN A 18 -13.56 36.85 -64.12
C ASN A 18 -13.99 36.64 -65.58
N SER A 19 -13.77 35.44 -66.14
CA SER A 19 -14.10 35.10 -67.54
C SER A 19 -15.61 35.11 -67.80
N GLY A 20 -16.41 34.84 -66.76
CA GLY A 20 -17.88 34.80 -66.87
C GLY A 20 -18.56 36.17 -66.93
N MET A 21 -17.98 37.22 -66.34
CA MET A 21 -18.55 38.57 -66.39
C MET A 21 -18.21 39.33 -67.68
N GLY A 22 -17.05 39.04 -68.30
CA GLY A 22 -16.69 39.63 -69.59
C GLY A 22 -17.58 39.16 -70.75
N ALA A 23 -17.94 37.87 -70.78
CA ALA A 23 -18.75 37.29 -71.85
C ALA A 23 -20.20 37.82 -71.88
N MET A 24 -20.79 38.17 -70.72
CA MET A 24 -22.13 38.78 -70.68
C MET A 24 -22.12 40.26 -71.08
N ALA A 25 -21.06 41.01 -70.78
CA ALA A 25 -20.94 42.41 -71.19
C ALA A 25 -20.76 42.56 -72.70
N ASP A 26 -20.02 41.64 -73.35
CA ASP A 26 -19.85 41.62 -74.81
C ASP A 26 -21.13 41.17 -75.54
N LEU A 27 -21.89 40.23 -74.96
CA LEU A 27 -23.21 39.85 -75.49
C LEU A 27 -24.20 41.02 -75.42
N ALA A 28 -24.24 41.75 -74.29
CA ALA A 28 -25.08 42.93 -74.11
C ALA A 28 -24.73 44.08 -75.07
N ASN A 29 -23.44 44.32 -75.32
CA ASN A 29 -22.98 45.34 -76.27
C ASN A 29 -23.22 44.96 -77.74
N SER A 30 -23.26 43.66 -78.07
CA SER A 30 -23.59 43.17 -79.42
C SER A 30 -25.10 43.29 -79.74
N GLN A 31 -25.97 43.06 -78.74
CA GLN A 31 -27.42 43.17 -78.88
C GLN A 31 -27.89 44.62 -79.03
N GLY A 32 -27.18 45.59 -78.44
CA GLY A 32 -27.46 47.02 -78.60
C GLY A 32 -27.24 47.59 -80.01
N ARG A 33 -26.43 46.93 -80.86
CA ARG A 33 -26.13 47.41 -82.23
C ARG A 33 -27.08 46.86 -83.30
N ALA A 34 -27.74 45.72 -83.05
CA ALA A 34 -28.72 45.15 -83.97
C ALA A 34 -30.03 45.97 -84.02
N GLY A 35 -30.42 46.57 -82.89
CA GLY A 35 -31.63 47.41 -82.81
C GLY A 35 -31.53 48.74 -83.57
N TYR A 36 -30.32 49.28 -83.74
CA TYR A 36 -30.13 50.60 -84.37
C TYR A 36 -30.25 50.55 -85.90
N TYR A 37 -29.98 49.40 -86.54
CA TYR A 37 -30.09 49.23 -87.99
C TYR A 37 -31.52 48.91 -88.47
N MET A 38 -32.37 48.31 -87.62
CA MET A 38 -33.77 48.05 -87.98
C MET A 38 -34.64 49.32 -87.93
N ALA A 39 -34.29 50.30 -87.10
CA ALA A 39 -35.08 51.53 -86.95
C ALA A 39 -35.06 52.44 -88.20
N GLN A 40 -34.04 52.35 -89.06
CA GLN A 40 -33.96 53.16 -90.29
C GLN A 40 -34.79 52.61 -91.45
N GLN A 41 -35.16 51.32 -91.45
CA GLN A 41 -36.02 50.74 -92.49
C GLN A 41 -37.54 50.88 -92.21
N ILE A 42 -37.92 51.37 -91.03
CA ILE A 42 -39.32 51.48 -90.57
C ILE A 42 -39.88 52.89 -90.82
N LYS A 43 -39.62 53.47 -92.00
CA LYS A 43 -40.22 54.76 -92.40
C LYS A 43 -41.17 54.68 -93.60
N GLU A 44 -41.33 53.51 -94.23
CA GLU A 44 -42.09 53.38 -95.49
C GLU A 44 -43.33 52.46 -95.46
N ARG A 45 -43.79 51.92 -94.32
CA ARG A 45 -45.00 51.06 -94.29
C ARG A 45 -45.88 51.26 -93.06
N GLY A 46 -46.76 52.26 -93.05
CA GLY A 46 -47.51 52.69 -91.87
C GLY A 46 -48.71 51.84 -91.39
N ASN A 47 -49.32 50.97 -92.22
CA ASN A 47 -50.60 50.33 -91.86
C ASN A 47 -50.55 48.82 -91.53
N ASP A 48 -49.50 48.09 -91.93
CA ASP A 48 -49.26 46.70 -91.45
C ASP A 48 -48.63 46.66 -90.04
N ILE A 49 -48.15 47.81 -89.55
CA ILE A 49 -47.41 47.96 -88.28
C ILE A 49 -48.34 47.90 -87.06
N ALA A 50 -49.61 48.32 -87.15
CA ALA A 50 -50.49 48.34 -85.97
C ALA A 50 -50.87 46.93 -85.47
N GLY A 51 -51.01 45.95 -86.38
CA GLY A 51 -51.21 44.52 -86.04
C GLY A 51 -49.92 43.85 -85.57
N ALA A 52 -48.81 44.06 -86.30
CA ALA A 52 -47.50 43.52 -85.96
C ALA A 52 -46.91 44.09 -84.65
N VAL A 53 -47.17 45.36 -84.29
CA VAL A 53 -46.77 45.95 -83.00
C VAL A 53 -47.57 45.37 -81.84
N LYS A 54 -48.82 44.95 -82.06
CA LYS A 54 -49.63 44.28 -81.05
C LYS A 54 -49.19 42.82 -80.84
N ASP A 55 -48.83 42.12 -81.91
CA ASP A 55 -48.30 40.75 -81.84
C ASP A 55 -46.85 40.70 -81.33
N VAL A 56 -45.99 41.65 -81.72
CA VAL A 56 -44.64 41.82 -81.16
C VAL A 56 -44.70 42.32 -79.72
N GLY A 57 -45.66 43.19 -79.37
CA GLY A 57 -45.90 43.63 -77.99
C GLY A 57 -46.37 42.49 -77.09
N ARG A 58 -47.25 41.60 -77.59
CA ARG A 58 -47.66 40.39 -76.87
C ARG A 58 -46.51 39.38 -76.77
N ALA A 59 -45.78 39.12 -77.85
CA ALA A 59 -44.61 38.24 -77.83
C ALA A 59 -43.48 38.77 -76.94
N ALA A 60 -43.28 40.09 -76.88
CA ALA A 60 -42.33 40.72 -75.98
C ALA A 60 -42.79 40.67 -74.52
N ALA A 61 -44.09 40.82 -74.26
CA ALA A 61 -44.66 40.64 -72.92
C ALA A 61 -44.55 39.19 -72.44
N GLU A 62 -44.90 38.22 -73.29
CA GLU A 62 -44.77 36.78 -73.01
C GLU A 62 -43.30 36.38 -72.82
N TRP A 63 -42.39 36.87 -73.67
CA TRP A 63 -40.95 36.63 -73.54
C TRP A 63 -40.36 37.28 -72.28
N TYR A 64 -40.84 38.47 -71.92
CA TYR A 64 -40.44 39.16 -70.68
C TYR A 64 -40.92 38.40 -69.44
N ASP A 65 -42.18 37.97 -69.40
CA ASP A 65 -42.75 37.19 -68.31
C ASP A 65 -42.06 35.82 -68.18
N GLU A 66 -41.78 35.14 -69.30
CA GLU A 66 -41.03 33.88 -69.29
C GLU A 66 -39.60 34.04 -68.76
N ASN A 67 -38.88 35.08 -69.19
CA ASN A 67 -37.51 35.31 -68.73
C ASN A 67 -37.47 35.78 -67.29
N GLN A 68 -38.41 36.62 -66.85
CA GLN A 68 -38.55 36.98 -65.45
C GLN A 68 -38.83 35.74 -64.60
N THR A 69 -39.74 34.87 -65.04
CA THR A 69 -40.06 33.62 -64.33
C THR A 69 -38.83 32.69 -64.24
N LYS A 70 -38.08 32.51 -65.34
CA LYS A 70 -36.86 31.68 -65.35
C LYS A 70 -35.76 32.25 -64.44
N MET A 71 -35.53 33.57 -64.46
CA MET A 71 -34.58 34.24 -63.58
C MET A 71 -35.00 34.13 -62.11
N GLU A 72 -36.28 34.34 -61.82
CA GLU A 72 -36.85 34.22 -60.49
C GLU A 72 -36.70 32.79 -59.93
N ILE A 73 -37.02 31.76 -60.71
CA ILE A 73 -36.84 30.35 -60.31
C ILE A 73 -35.36 30.04 -60.02
N SER A 74 -34.44 30.53 -60.84
CA SER A 74 -33.00 30.32 -60.63
C SER A 74 -32.48 30.97 -59.33
N GLN A 75 -32.89 32.22 -59.08
CA GLN A 75 -32.56 32.94 -57.84
C GLN A 75 -33.20 32.27 -56.62
N ALA A 76 -34.47 31.89 -56.74
CA ALA A 76 -35.22 31.19 -55.71
C ALA A 76 -34.57 29.84 -55.34
N ASN A 77 -34.08 29.08 -56.33
CA ASN A 77 -33.38 27.82 -56.08
C ASN A 77 -32.08 28.02 -55.27
N THR A 78 -31.32 29.06 -55.62
CA THR A 78 -30.09 29.42 -54.87
C THR A 78 -30.41 29.81 -53.43
N LEU A 79 -31.47 30.61 -53.24
CA LEU A 79 -31.93 31.02 -51.92
C LEU A 79 -32.41 29.83 -51.07
N LEU A 80 -33.19 28.91 -51.63
CA LEU A 80 -33.65 27.71 -50.92
C LEU A 80 -32.50 26.81 -50.52
N THR A 81 -31.51 26.61 -51.40
CA THR A 81 -30.29 25.86 -51.07
C THR A 81 -29.53 26.50 -49.90
N GLN A 82 -29.39 27.83 -49.90
CA GLN A 82 -28.74 28.55 -48.81
C GLN A 82 -29.54 28.43 -47.49
N LYS A 83 -30.88 28.50 -47.56
CA LYS A 83 -31.75 28.28 -46.40
C LYS A 83 -31.61 26.85 -45.86
N GLU A 84 -31.48 25.84 -46.71
CA GLU A 84 -31.30 24.45 -46.30
C GLU A 84 -30.01 24.27 -45.49
N MET A 85 -28.91 24.86 -45.98
CA MET A 85 -27.64 24.89 -45.24
C MET A 85 -27.78 25.60 -43.89
N ASN A 86 -28.47 26.74 -43.86
CA ASN A 86 -28.68 27.51 -42.64
C ASN A 86 -29.53 26.75 -41.62
N TYR A 87 -30.62 26.11 -42.05
CA TYR A 87 -31.45 25.28 -41.18
C TYR A 87 -30.67 24.08 -40.66
N THR A 88 -29.84 23.45 -41.50
CA THR A 88 -28.96 22.36 -41.07
C THR A 88 -28.03 22.79 -39.93
N LYS A 89 -27.34 23.91 -40.10
CA LYS A 89 -26.48 24.46 -39.07
C LYS A 89 -27.26 24.82 -37.80
N ARG A 90 -28.38 25.54 -37.92
CA ARG A 90 -29.21 25.94 -36.77
C ARG A 90 -29.78 24.74 -36.01
N TRP A 91 -30.18 23.69 -36.71
CA TRP A 91 -30.69 22.46 -36.09
C TRP A 91 -29.59 21.73 -35.32
N GLN A 92 -28.39 21.61 -35.90
CA GLN A 92 -27.23 21.04 -35.21
C GLN A 92 -26.87 21.83 -33.95
N GLU A 93 -26.87 23.16 -34.02
CA GLU A 93 -26.62 24.04 -32.87
C GLU A 93 -27.70 23.89 -31.78
N THR A 94 -28.98 23.89 -32.19
CA THR A 94 -30.13 23.75 -31.27
C THR A 94 -30.12 22.41 -30.55
N THR A 95 -29.88 21.33 -31.29
CA THR A 95 -29.82 19.99 -30.72
C THR A 95 -28.59 19.83 -29.81
N ALA A 96 -27.44 20.40 -30.16
CA ALA A 96 -26.26 20.35 -29.29
C ALA A 96 -26.46 21.10 -27.96
N ALA A 97 -27.22 22.20 -27.96
CA ALA A 97 -27.40 23.05 -26.78
C ALA A 97 -28.55 22.62 -25.85
N THR A 98 -29.46 21.73 -26.30
CA THR A 98 -30.70 21.43 -25.56
C THR A 98 -30.66 20.06 -24.89
N ASP A 99 -31.41 19.89 -23.80
CA ASP A 99 -31.62 18.62 -23.12
C ASP A 99 -32.21 17.57 -24.10
N PRO A 100 -31.68 16.33 -24.16
CA PRO A 100 -32.26 15.24 -24.93
C PRO A 100 -33.73 14.90 -24.59
N ASN A 101 -34.20 15.28 -23.39
CA ASN A 101 -35.58 15.10 -22.93
C ASN A 101 -36.55 16.19 -23.44
N ASP A 102 -36.05 17.29 -24.02
CA ASP A 102 -36.92 18.37 -24.51
C ASP A 102 -37.52 18.02 -25.88
N ALA A 103 -38.73 17.44 -25.87
CA ALA A 103 -39.48 17.16 -27.09
C ALA A 103 -40.06 18.42 -27.78
N SER A 104 -40.01 19.59 -27.13
CA SER A 104 -40.58 20.83 -27.68
C SER A 104 -39.71 21.49 -28.74
N ILE A 105 -38.43 21.11 -28.85
CA ILE A 105 -37.48 21.72 -29.81
C ILE A 105 -37.89 21.49 -31.26
N GLY A 106 -38.45 20.33 -31.59
CA GLY A 106 -38.82 19.97 -32.95
C GLY A 106 -39.98 20.81 -33.48
N PRO A 107 -41.13 20.84 -32.79
CA PRO A 107 -42.26 21.69 -33.18
C PRO A 107 -41.89 23.16 -33.32
N LYS A 108 -41.09 23.71 -32.39
CA LYS A 108 -40.62 25.10 -32.45
C LYS A 108 -39.75 25.36 -33.69
N PHE A 109 -38.79 24.47 -33.96
CA PHE A 109 -37.92 24.61 -35.13
C PHE A 109 -38.71 24.47 -36.45
N LEU A 110 -39.67 23.55 -36.52
CA LEU A 110 -40.53 23.38 -37.68
C LEU A 110 -41.42 24.60 -37.94
N GLU A 111 -41.93 25.24 -36.89
CA GLU A 111 -42.68 26.49 -37.01
C GLU A 111 -41.80 27.62 -37.57
N GLU A 112 -40.56 27.74 -37.11
CA GLU A 112 -39.60 28.71 -37.66
C GLU A 112 -39.28 28.45 -39.13
N VAL A 113 -39.01 27.19 -39.50
CA VAL A 113 -38.75 26.79 -40.89
C VAL A 113 -39.97 27.11 -41.76
N LYS A 114 -41.17 26.77 -41.31
CA LYS A 114 -42.40 27.06 -42.04
C LYS A 114 -42.59 28.56 -42.25
N SER A 115 -42.45 29.36 -41.21
CA SER A 115 -42.60 30.82 -41.29
C SER A 115 -41.59 31.45 -42.27
N ASP A 116 -40.34 30.98 -42.26
CA ASP A 116 -39.29 31.52 -43.13
C ASP A 116 -39.41 31.05 -44.60
N LEU A 117 -39.97 29.86 -44.83
CA LEU A 117 -40.31 29.36 -46.16
C LEU A 117 -41.54 30.08 -46.73
N ASP A 118 -42.60 30.27 -45.94
CA ASP A 118 -43.82 30.98 -46.36
C ASP A 118 -43.49 32.43 -46.81
N LYS A 119 -42.62 33.13 -46.05
CA LYS A 119 -42.09 34.45 -46.47
C LYS A 119 -41.33 34.42 -47.80
N SER A 120 -40.65 33.32 -48.09
CA SER A 120 -39.90 33.17 -49.34
C SER A 120 -40.85 32.98 -50.53
N VAL A 121 -41.97 32.28 -50.32
CA VAL A 121 -43.04 32.15 -51.33
C VAL A 121 -43.75 33.49 -51.57
N GLU A 122 -44.04 34.25 -50.51
CA GLU A 122 -44.67 35.58 -50.60
C GLU A 122 -43.82 36.59 -51.39
N GLY A 123 -42.49 36.45 -51.35
CA GLY A 123 -41.54 37.28 -52.09
C GLY A 123 -41.56 37.08 -53.61
N ALA A 124 -42.23 36.05 -54.12
CA ALA A 124 -42.31 35.76 -55.55
C ALA A 124 -43.22 36.76 -56.30
N LYS A 125 -42.68 37.34 -57.36
CA LYS A 125 -43.28 38.37 -58.22
C LYS A 125 -44.19 37.77 -59.29
N THR A 126 -43.84 36.61 -59.84
CA THR A 126 -44.65 35.94 -60.88
C THR A 126 -45.54 34.85 -60.26
N VAL A 127 -46.68 34.57 -60.90
CA VAL A 127 -47.62 33.52 -60.46
C VAL A 127 -46.97 32.13 -60.57
N GLU A 128 -46.29 31.85 -61.68
CA GLU A 128 -45.61 30.57 -61.90
C GLU A 128 -44.39 30.41 -60.98
N GLY A 129 -43.62 31.48 -60.74
CA GLY A 129 -42.53 31.49 -59.75
C GLY A 129 -43.04 31.17 -58.35
N ARG A 130 -44.16 31.78 -57.93
CA ARG A 130 -44.81 31.51 -56.64
C ARG A 130 -45.26 30.05 -56.53
N ARG A 131 -45.86 29.50 -57.57
CA ARG A 131 -46.31 28.10 -57.60
C ARG A 131 -45.14 27.12 -57.51
N TRP A 132 -44.06 27.38 -58.22
CA TRP A 132 -42.83 26.59 -58.14
C TRP A 132 -42.22 26.66 -56.74
N LEU A 133 -42.09 27.87 -56.17
CA LEU A 133 -41.55 28.10 -54.83
C LEU A 133 -42.39 27.41 -53.76
N GLN A 134 -43.73 27.48 -53.83
CA GLN A 134 -44.63 26.80 -52.89
C GLN A 134 -44.36 25.29 -52.89
N LYS A 135 -44.26 24.66 -54.07
CA LYS A 135 -43.98 23.22 -54.18
C LYS A 135 -42.63 22.85 -53.56
N GLN A 136 -41.60 23.66 -53.76
CA GLN A 136 -40.27 23.41 -53.18
C GLN A 136 -40.25 23.64 -51.68
N ALA A 137 -40.88 24.72 -51.20
CA ALA A 137 -41.06 25.01 -49.78
C ALA A 137 -41.78 23.87 -49.06
N ASP A 138 -42.89 23.36 -49.61
CA ASP A 138 -43.63 22.24 -49.04
C ASP A 138 -42.78 20.96 -49.00
N SER A 139 -42.05 20.66 -50.08
CA SER A 139 -41.13 19.51 -50.13
C SER A 139 -40.01 19.62 -49.08
N MET A 140 -39.43 20.80 -48.94
CA MET A 140 -38.37 21.09 -47.99
C MET A 140 -38.86 21.01 -46.54
N TYR A 141 -40.03 21.59 -46.26
CA TYR A 141 -40.69 21.48 -44.95
C TYR A 141 -40.96 20.01 -44.59
N MET A 142 -41.48 19.22 -45.52
CA MET A 142 -41.72 17.78 -45.30
C MET A 142 -40.43 16.99 -45.10
N GLY A 143 -39.34 17.36 -45.76
CA GLY A 143 -38.00 16.82 -45.52
C GLY A 143 -37.54 17.07 -44.09
N TRP A 144 -37.60 18.33 -43.65
CA TRP A 144 -37.28 18.75 -42.28
C TRP A 144 -38.17 18.09 -41.24
N PHE A 145 -39.47 17.98 -41.49
CA PHE A 145 -40.41 17.29 -40.61
C PHE A 145 -39.99 15.84 -40.37
N LYS A 146 -39.61 15.11 -41.43
CA LYS A 146 -39.13 13.72 -41.31
C LYS A 146 -37.82 13.64 -40.54
N GLN A 147 -36.84 14.49 -40.88
CA GLN A 147 -35.53 14.50 -40.23
C GLN A 147 -35.64 14.82 -38.74
N ILE A 148 -36.36 15.87 -38.38
CA ILE A 148 -36.53 16.32 -36.99
C ILE A 148 -37.21 15.26 -36.13
N ASN A 149 -38.25 14.60 -36.66
CA ASN A 149 -38.89 13.51 -35.92
C ASN A 149 -37.96 12.31 -35.71
N ALA A 150 -37.13 11.96 -36.70
CA ALA A 150 -36.12 10.91 -36.56
C ALA A 150 -35.04 11.27 -35.52
N ASP A 151 -34.60 12.53 -35.51
CA ASP A 151 -33.61 13.04 -34.57
C ASP A 151 -34.17 13.09 -33.13
N ILE A 152 -35.41 13.56 -32.95
CA ILE A 152 -36.07 13.55 -31.63
C ILE A 152 -36.28 12.12 -31.13
N ALA A 153 -36.65 11.17 -31.99
CA ALA A 153 -36.77 9.76 -31.60
C ALA A 153 -35.43 9.20 -31.11
N THR A 154 -34.35 9.50 -31.83
CA THR A 154 -32.98 9.10 -31.46
C THR A 154 -32.56 9.70 -30.12
N ARG A 155 -32.81 11.01 -29.92
CA ARG A 155 -32.53 11.72 -28.65
C ARG A 155 -33.35 11.18 -27.49
N SER A 156 -34.63 10.86 -27.71
CA SER A 156 -35.50 10.24 -26.70
C SER A 156 -34.94 8.89 -26.26
N GLY A 157 -34.47 8.06 -27.20
CA GLY A 157 -33.79 6.79 -26.88
C GLY A 157 -32.53 6.98 -26.04
N GLN A 158 -31.71 7.97 -26.38
CA GLN A 158 -30.51 8.31 -25.60
C GLN A 158 -30.86 8.82 -24.19
N ALA A 159 -31.88 9.66 -24.07
CA ALA A 159 -32.34 10.19 -22.78
C ALA A 159 -32.84 9.09 -21.85
N ILE A 160 -33.60 8.13 -22.38
CA ILE A 160 -34.03 6.93 -21.63
C ILE A 160 -32.80 6.17 -21.14
N LYS A 161 -31.83 5.89 -22.01
CA LYS A 161 -30.59 5.20 -21.61
C LYS A 161 -29.86 5.92 -20.46
N ASP A 162 -29.73 7.24 -20.55
CA ASP A 162 -29.07 8.04 -19.51
C ASP A 162 -29.85 8.02 -18.18
N ASN A 163 -31.19 8.09 -18.25
CA ASN A 163 -32.05 7.99 -17.08
C ASN A 163 -31.98 6.59 -16.45
N VAL A 164 -31.91 5.52 -17.25
CA VAL A 164 -31.68 4.15 -16.76
C VAL A 164 -30.35 4.03 -16.05
N ILE A 165 -29.26 4.57 -16.61
CA ILE A 165 -27.93 4.54 -15.97
C ILE A 165 -27.96 5.28 -14.63
N LYS A 166 -28.57 6.47 -14.56
CA LYS A 166 -28.71 7.23 -13.30
C LYS A 166 -29.52 6.45 -12.26
N SER A 167 -30.61 5.82 -12.68
CA SER A 167 -31.47 5.04 -11.80
C SER A 167 -30.78 3.76 -11.31
N MET A 168 -30.03 3.08 -12.20
CA MET A 168 -29.18 1.92 -11.88
C MET A 168 -28.10 2.28 -10.86
N ASN A 169 -27.44 3.43 -11.01
CA ASN A 169 -26.45 3.90 -10.03
C ASN A 169 -27.06 4.13 -8.65
N THR A 170 -28.26 4.71 -8.61
CA THR A 170 -29.01 4.94 -7.36
C THR A 170 -29.41 3.62 -6.70
N ALA A 171 -30.01 2.70 -7.47
CA ALA A 171 -30.37 1.37 -7.00
C ALA A 171 -29.14 0.59 -6.52
N GLY A 172 -28.02 0.72 -7.24
CA GLY A 172 -26.75 0.11 -6.87
C GLY A 172 -26.22 0.62 -5.53
N THR A 173 -26.35 1.92 -5.23
CA THR A 173 -26.00 2.46 -3.90
C THR A 173 -26.88 1.88 -2.79
N ILE A 174 -28.19 1.77 -3.03
CA ILE A 174 -29.12 1.15 -2.08
C ILE A 174 -28.73 -0.32 -1.82
N ILE A 175 -28.42 -1.07 -2.87
CA ILE A 175 -27.99 -2.47 -2.78
C ILE A 175 -26.65 -2.59 -2.05
N SER A 176 -25.71 -1.69 -2.31
CA SER A 176 -24.42 -1.68 -1.60
C SER A 176 -24.57 -1.39 -0.10
N GLN A 177 -25.60 -0.66 0.31
CA GLN A 177 -25.90 -0.43 1.73
C GLN A 177 -26.77 -1.54 2.34
N ASN A 178 -27.65 -2.14 1.54
CA ASN A 178 -28.54 -3.20 1.95
C ASN A 178 -28.74 -4.24 0.82
N PRO A 179 -27.94 -5.31 0.79
CA PRO A 179 -28.02 -6.32 -0.27
C PRO A 179 -29.36 -7.04 -0.34
N THR A 180 -30.12 -7.09 0.77
CA THR A 180 -31.45 -7.72 0.79
C THR A 180 -32.48 -6.96 -0.06
N ALA A 181 -32.19 -5.71 -0.44
CA ALA A 181 -33.05 -4.91 -1.31
C ALA A 181 -32.94 -5.29 -2.79
N LEU A 182 -32.02 -6.18 -3.19
CA LEU A 182 -31.72 -6.50 -4.59
C LEU A 182 -32.99 -6.86 -5.40
N ASP A 183 -33.79 -7.83 -4.96
CA ASP A 183 -34.98 -8.27 -5.71
C ASP A 183 -35.97 -7.12 -5.94
N ARG A 184 -36.29 -6.39 -4.86
CA ARG A 184 -37.18 -5.24 -4.93
C ARG A 184 -36.66 -4.17 -5.89
N MET A 185 -35.34 -3.92 -5.90
CA MET A 185 -34.73 -2.97 -6.82
C MET A 185 -34.79 -3.47 -8.27
N LEU A 186 -34.55 -4.76 -8.53
CA LEU A 186 -34.68 -5.32 -9.89
C LEU A 186 -36.09 -5.12 -10.44
N ASP A 187 -37.12 -5.38 -9.63
CA ASP A 187 -38.52 -5.23 -10.03
C ASP A 187 -38.88 -3.75 -10.24
N GLN A 188 -38.58 -2.89 -9.26
CA GLN A 188 -38.87 -1.46 -9.34
C GLN A 188 -38.20 -0.79 -10.55
N GLN A 189 -36.95 -1.17 -10.85
CA GLN A 189 -36.22 -0.62 -12.00
C GLN A 189 -36.75 -1.17 -13.33
N THR A 190 -37.12 -2.45 -13.38
CA THR A 190 -37.74 -3.04 -14.57
C THR A 190 -39.04 -2.32 -14.92
N ASP A 191 -39.88 -2.03 -13.93
CA ASP A 191 -41.14 -1.31 -14.13
C ASP A 191 -40.90 0.16 -14.51
N ALA A 192 -39.93 0.82 -13.88
CA ALA A 192 -39.55 2.18 -14.25
C ALA A 192 -39.11 2.30 -15.72
N ILE A 193 -38.29 1.35 -16.21
CA ILE A 193 -37.86 1.31 -17.62
C ILE A 193 -39.07 1.13 -18.54
N LYS A 194 -39.97 0.18 -18.23
CA LYS A 194 -41.18 -0.05 -19.02
C LYS A 194 -42.06 1.19 -19.09
N MET A 195 -42.26 1.89 -17.97
CA MET A 195 -43.04 3.14 -17.92
C MET A 195 -42.38 4.26 -18.73
N GLN A 196 -41.07 4.45 -18.61
CA GLN A 196 -40.33 5.45 -19.40
C GLN A 196 -40.47 5.20 -20.90
N LEU A 197 -40.31 3.95 -21.33
CA LEU A 197 -40.50 3.56 -22.73
C LEU A 197 -41.95 3.77 -23.19
N ALA A 198 -42.94 3.36 -22.40
CA ALA A 198 -44.35 3.54 -22.73
C ALA A 198 -44.75 5.02 -22.86
N SER A 199 -44.14 5.90 -22.06
CA SER A 199 -44.38 7.34 -22.08
C SER A 199 -43.67 8.09 -23.21
N SER A 200 -42.86 7.42 -24.04
CA SER A 200 -42.08 8.04 -25.11
C SER A 200 -42.86 8.03 -26.44
N PRO A 201 -43.50 9.15 -26.85
CA PRO A 201 -44.39 9.17 -28.01
C PRO A 201 -43.65 8.96 -29.35
N ASN A 202 -42.35 9.23 -29.37
CA ASN A 202 -41.53 9.23 -30.59
C ASN A 202 -40.88 7.87 -30.91
N LEU A 203 -41.15 6.84 -30.10
CA LEU A 203 -40.62 5.50 -30.33
C LEU A 203 -41.70 4.55 -30.87
N THR A 204 -41.37 3.85 -31.96
CA THR A 204 -42.23 2.78 -32.48
C THR A 204 -42.35 1.65 -31.46
N GLU A 205 -43.42 0.86 -31.52
CA GLU A 205 -43.62 -0.27 -30.61
C GLU A 205 -42.49 -1.31 -30.70
N ALA A 206 -42.03 -1.61 -31.91
CA ALA A 206 -40.90 -2.50 -32.15
C ALA A 206 -39.60 -1.95 -31.53
N THR A 207 -39.31 -0.65 -31.69
CA THR A 207 -38.15 0.00 -31.09
C THR A 207 -38.24 0.00 -29.56
N ARG A 208 -39.43 0.22 -28.99
CA ARG A 208 -39.66 0.17 -27.54
C ARG A 208 -39.39 -1.22 -26.97
N ALA A 209 -39.87 -2.27 -27.64
CA ALA A 209 -39.66 -3.65 -27.22
C ALA A 209 -38.16 -4.02 -27.21
N GLN A 210 -37.46 -3.73 -28.32
CA GLN A 210 -36.02 -4.04 -28.45
C GLN A 210 -35.17 -3.25 -27.44
N LEU A 211 -35.43 -1.95 -27.29
CA LEU A 211 -34.71 -1.11 -26.35
C LEU A 211 -35.00 -1.54 -24.90
N GLY A 212 -36.25 -1.86 -24.58
CA GLY A 212 -36.66 -2.33 -23.26
C GLY A 212 -35.97 -3.63 -22.84
N GLU A 213 -35.94 -4.63 -23.72
CA GLU A 213 -35.26 -5.89 -23.43
C GLU A 213 -33.76 -5.68 -23.17
N SER A 214 -33.10 -4.90 -24.03
CA SER A 214 -31.67 -4.61 -23.92
C SER A 214 -31.34 -3.86 -22.62
N LEU A 215 -32.07 -2.79 -22.31
CA LEU A 215 -31.84 -1.99 -21.10
C LEU A 215 -32.15 -2.77 -19.82
N VAL A 216 -33.24 -3.54 -19.79
CA VAL A 216 -33.60 -4.37 -18.63
C VAL A 216 -32.53 -5.42 -18.37
N ARG A 217 -32.07 -6.14 -19.41
CA ARG A 217 -31.03 -7.16 -19.27
C ARG A 217 -29.71 -6.56 -18.76
N GLN A 218 -29.29 -5.43 -19.32
CA GLN A 218 -28.07 -4.73 -18.87
C GLN A 218 -28.18 -4.29 -17.41
N MET A 219 -29.27 -3.62 -17.05
CA MET A 219 -29.50 -3.11 -15.70
C MET A 219 -29.56 -4.25 -14.67
N ARG A 220 -30.27 -5.35 -14.98
CA ARG A 220 -30.37 -6.50 -14.08
C ARG A 220 -29.00 -7.15 -13.84
N GLY A 221 -28.20 -7.35 -14.88
CA GLY A 221 -26.87 -7.93 -14.73
C GLY A 221 -25.92 -7.11 -13.86
N GLU A 222 -25.89 -5.79 -14.07
CA GLU A 222 -25.10 -4.85 -13.26
C GLU A 222 -25.54 -4.83 -11.78
N LEU A 223 -26.86 -4.74 -11.53
CA LEU A 223 -27.38 -4.70 -10.16
C LEU A 223 -27.17 -6.03 -9.42
N VAL A 224 -27.38 -7.16 -10.09
CA VAL A 224 -27.12 -8.50 -9.52
C VAL A 224 -25.64 -8.65 -9.19
N GLN A 225 -24.75 -8.31 -10.12
CA GLN A 225 -23.30 -8.39 -9.90
C GLN A 225 -22.89 -7.57 -8.67
N ARG A 226 -23.35 -6.31 -8.59
CA ARG A 226 -23.05 -5.43 -7.45
C ARG A 226 -23.65 -5.94 -6.14
N GLY A 227 -24.86 -6.48 -6.18
CA GLY A 227 -25.52 -7.06 -5.02
C GLY A 227 -24.77 -8.28 -4.47
N ILE A 228 -24.39 -9.21 -5.33
CA ILE A 228 -23.63 -10.40 -4.94
C ILE A 228 -22.25 -9.99 -4.41
N GLN A 229 -21.54 -9.06 -5.06
CA GLN A 229 -20.26 -8.53 -4.55
C GLN A 229 -20.41 -7.95 -3.14
N THR A 230 -21.43 -7.14 -2.91
CA THR A 230 -21.69 -6.55 -1.59
C THR A 230 -22.02 -7.63 -0.54
N MET A 231 -22.80 -8.66 -0.92
CA MET A 231 -23.04 -9.80 -0.03
C MET A 231 -21.73 -10.53 0.31
N MET A 232 -20.84 -10.72 -0.66
CA MET A 232 -19.55 -11.37 -0.45
C MET A 232 -18.62 -10.55 0.45
N ASP A 233 -18.62 -9.22 0.33
CA ASP A 233 -17.86 -8.34 1.21
C ASP A 233 -18.31 -8.45 2.68
N ALA A 234 -19.62 -8.55 2.91
CA ALA A 234 -20.18 -8.69 4.25
C ALA A 234 -20.03 -10.12 4.80
N ASN A 235 -20.31 -11.13 3.96
CA ASN A 235 -20.22 -12.54 4.27
C ASN A 235 -19.95 -13.35 2.99
N PRO A 236 -18.69 -13.76 2.74
CA PRO A 236 -18.31 -14.48 1.52
C PRO A 236 -19.14 -15.75 1.26
N GLU A 237 -19.45 -16.51 2.32
CA GLU A 237 -20.21 -17.77 2.21
C GLU A 237 -21.65 -17.52 1.79
N ALA A 238 -22.30 -16.52 2.40
CA ALA A 238 -23.67 -16.15 2.05
C ALA A 238 -23.76 -15.63 0.61
N GLY A 239 -22.83 -14.76 0.20
CA GLY A 239 -22.77 -14.26 -1.18
C GLY A 239 -22.53 -15.37 -2.21
N LEU A 240 -21.63 -16.31 -1.91
CA LEU A 240 -21.39 -17.47 -2.76
C LEU A 240 -22.59 -18.43 -2.82
N ALA A 241 -23.31 -18.61 -1.71
CA ALA A 241 -24.52 -19.41 -1.69
C ALA A 241 -25.61 -18.81 -2.58
N VAL A 242 -25.79 -17.49 -2.56
CA VAL A 242 -26.70 -16.77 -3.45
C VAL A 242 -26.28 -16.95 -4.92
N LEU A 243 -24.99 -16.82 -5.23
CA LEU A 243 -24.48 -17.06 -6.58
C LEU A 243 -24.77 -18.49 -7.07
N LYS A 244 -24.49 -19.50 -6.23
CA LYS A 244 -24.68 -20.93 -6.55
C LYS A 244 -26.13 -21.39 -6.56
N SER A 245 -27.04 -20.65 -5.92
CA SER A 245 -28.47 -20.97 -5.91
C SER A 245 -29.10 -20.95 -7.32
N GLY A 246 -28.45 -20.31 -8.29
CA GLY A 246 -28.97 -20.13 -9.63
C GLY A 246 -30.10 -19.10 -9.73
N LYS A 247 -30.51 -18.47 -8.62
CA LYS A 247 -31.60 -17.48 -8.57
C LYS A 247 -31.44 -16.35 -9.60
N TYR A 248 -30.21 -15.91 -9.85
CA TYR A 248 -29.90 -14.85 -10.80
C TYR A 248 -29.09 -15.34 -12.02
N ALA A 249 -29.13 -16.64 -12.32
CA ALA A 249 -28.35 -17.21 -13.43
C ALA A 249 -28.71 -16.60 -14.79
N GLN A 250 -29.99 -16.23 -14.99
CA GLN A 250 -30.47 -15.56 -16.21
C GLN A 250 -29.99 -14.11 -16.35
N ASP A 251 -29.59 -13.48 -15.25
CA ASP A 251 -29.18 -12.08 -15.20
C ASP A 251 -27.65 -11.91 -15.34
N LEU A 252 -26.89 -13.00 -15.19
CA LEU A 252 -25.43 -12.99 -15.23
C LEU A 252 -24.90 -13.61 -16.54
N SER A 253 -23.90 -12.97 -17.14
CA SER A 253 -23.11 -13.61 -18.18
C SER A 253 -22.23 -14.72 -17.56
N PRO A 254 -21.83 -15.75 -18.34
CA PRO A 254 -20.89 -16.76 -17.87
C PRO A 254 -19.56 -16.18 -17.34
N ASP A 255 -19.11 -15.08 -17.94
CA ASP A 255 -17.89 -14.38 -17.51
C ASP A 255 -18.10 -13.66 -16.17
N ASN A 256 -19.23 -12.97 -15.98
CA ASN A 256 -19.55 -12.32 -14.71
C ASN A 256 -19.68 -13.35 -13.59
N TYR A 257 -20.30 -14.50 -13.87
CA TYR A 257 -20.40 -15.60 -12.90
C TYR A 257 -19.00 -16.07 -12.45
N LYS A 258 -18.09 -16.35 -13.38
CA LYS A 258 -16.70 -16.74 -13.07
C LYS A 258 -15.95 -15.66 -12.28
N GLN A 259 -16.14 -14.39 -12.64
CA GLN A 259 -15.55 -13.26 -11.92
C GLN A 259 -16.02 -13.20 -10.46
N LEU A 260 -17.31 -13.43 -10.21
CA LEU A 260 -17.88 -13.45 -8.86
C LEU A 260 -17.37 -14.65 -8.02
N GLU A 261 -17.20 -15.83 -8.62
CA GLU A 261 -16.59 -16.98 -7.93
C GLU A 261 -15.13 -16.70 -7.54
N ALA A 262 -14.34 -16.14 -8.46
CA ALA A 262 -12.97 -15.74 -8.18
C ALA A 262 -12.91 -14.65 -7.09
N TYR A 263 -13.83 -13.68 -7.15
CA TYR A 263 -13.95 -12.61 -6.15
C TYR A 263 -14.22 -13.16 -4.74
N SER A 264 -15.16 -14.11 -4.60
CA SER A 264 -15.44 -14.77 -3.32
C SER A 264 -14.20 -15.40 -2.68
N THR A 265 -13.36 -16.04 -3.49
CA THR A 265 -12.11 -16.67 -3.03
C THR A 265 -11.11 -15.61 -2.55
N ALA A 266 -11.00 -14.50 -3.29
CA ALA A 266 -10.12 -13.39 -2.94
C ALA A 266 -10.54 -12.69 -1.64
N VAL A 267 -11.84 -12.42 -1.45
CA VAL A 267 -12.36 -11.79 -0.23
C VAL A 267 -12.12 -12.68 0.99
N THR A 268 -12.37 -14.00 0.88
CA THR A 268 -12.12 -14.96 1.97
C THR A 268 -10.65 -14.92 2.40
N LYS A 269 -9.73 -15.02 1.44
CA LYS A 269 -8.28 -14.97 1.72
C LYS A 269 -7.87 -13.64 2.36
N ARG A 270 -8.45 -12.52 1.90
CA ARG A 270 -8.19 -11.19 2.48
C ARG A 270 -8.65 -11.13 3.95
N GLN A 271 -9.85 -11.61 4.26
CA GLN A 271 -10.37 -11.65 5.63
C GLN A 271 -9.50 -12.51 6.56
N GLU A 272 -8.99 -13.66 6.08
CA GLU A 272 -8.05 -14.49 6.85
C GLU A 272 -6.73 -13.78 7.15
N VAL A 273 -6.17 -13.07 6.16
CA VAL A 273 -4.93 -12.30 6.32
C VAL A 273 -5.14 -11.16 7.30
N GLU A 274 -6.24 -10.41 7.17
CA GLU A 274 -6.59 -9.34 8.10
C GLU A 274 -6.81 -9.86 9.54
N ALA A 275 -7.45 -11.01 9.70
CA ALA A 275 -7.63 -11.65 11.01
C ALA A 275 -6.29 -12.05 11.64
N LYS A 276 -5.39 -12.66 10.86
CA LYS A 276 -4.03 -13.00 11.31
C LYS A 276 -3.23 -11.75 11.70
N ALA A 277 -3.30 -10.70 10.89
CA ALA A 277 -2.62 -9.43 11.17
C ALA A 277 -3.15 -8.78 12.46
N ARG A 278 -4.47 -8.76 12.68
CA ARG A 278 -5.07 -8.26 13.94
C ARG A 278 -4.62 -9.07 15.15
N LEU A 279 -4.59 -10.40 15.04
CA LEU A 279 -4.11 -11.27 16.13
C LEU A 279 -2.63 -11.01 16.44
N GLN A 280 -1.80 -10.84 15.41
CA GLN A 280 -0.38 -10.52 15.59
C GLN A 280 -0.19 -9.15 16.26
N GLN A 281 -0.91 -8.12 15.80
CA GLN A 281 -0.87 -6.79 16.40
C GLN A 281 -1.33 -6.83 17.87
N GLN A 282 -2.37 -7.59 18.20
CA GLN A 282 -2.80 -7.78 19.59
C GLN A 282 -1.73 -8.47 20.44
N LYS A 283 -1.03 -9.48 19.91
CA LYS A 283 0.09 -10.13 20.61
C LYS A 283 1.23 -9.15 20.87
N GLU A 284 1.61 -8.35 19.88
CA GLU A 284 2.67 -7.34 20.00
C GLU A 284 2.29 -6.26 21.02
N GLN A 285 1.05 -5.77 21.00
CA GLN A 285 0.55 -4.79 21.97
C GLN A 285 0.56 -5.35 23.40
N ARG A 286 0.13 -6.62 23.59
CA ARG A 286 0.20 -7.29 24.90
C ARG A 286 1.63 -7.47 25.38
N ALA A 287 2.54 -7.89 24.50
CA ALA A 287 3.94 -8.05 24.84
C ALA A 287 4.59 -6.71 25.23
N ALA A 288 4.31 -5.64 24.49
CA ALA A 288 4.79 -4.29 24.80
C ALA A 288 4.22 -3.76 26.13
N ALA A 289 2.91 -3.95 26.36
CA ALA A 289 2.25 -3.57 27.62
C ALA A 289 2.81 -4.35 28.81
N PHE A 290 3.06 -5.66 28.64
CA PHE A 290 3.71 -6.49 29.66
C PHE A 290 5.09 -5.95 30.00
N GLN A 291 5.92 -5.66 29.00
CA GLN A 291 7.27 -5.12 29.22
C GLN A 291 7.27 -3.76 29.92
N GLN A 292 6.37 -2.86 29.51
CA GLN A 292 6.23 -1.54 30.14
C GLN A 292 5.78 -1.67 31.59
N ALA A 293 4.77 -2.51 31.86
CA ALA A 293 4.29 -2.76 33.22
C ALA A 293 5.37 -3.41 34.08
N GLN A 294 6.12 -4.38 33.54
CA GLN A 294 7.26 -4.98 34.22
C GLN A 294 8.30 -3.92 34.59
N ALA A 295 8.72 -3.07 33.65
CA ALA A 295 9.69 -2.00 33.89
C ALA A 295 9.24 -1.06 35.02
N GLN A 296 7.96 -0.64 35.00
CA GLN A 296 7.38 0.21 36.05
C GLN A 296 7.33 -0.46 37.42
N ILE A 297 7.05 -1.77 37.46
CA ILE A 297 7.07 -2.54 38.72
C ILE A 297 8.48 -2.48 39.33
N PHE A 298 9.51 -2.69 38.52
CA PHE A 298 10.88 -2.60 38.99
C PHE A 298 11.25 -1.19 39.44
N GLU A 299 11.00 -0.18 38.61
CA GLU A 299 11.36 1.21 38.90
C GLU A 299 10.74 1.71 40.22
N LYS A 300 9.47 1.37 40.49
CA LYS A 300 8.74 1.87 41.67
C LYS A 300 8.98 1.05 42.92
N ASN A 301 9.30 -0.24 42.79
CA ASN A 301 9.30 -1.18 43.91
C ASN A 301 10.65 -1.84 44.18
N VAL A 302 11.69 -1.52 43.41
CA VAL A 302 13.04 -2.03 43.63
C VAL A 302 13.98 -0.84 43.80
N VAL A 303 14.58 -0.73 44.98
CA VAL A 303 15.55 0.31 45.33
C VAL A 303 16.92 -0.33 45.48
N VAL A 304 17.97 0.37 45.08
CA VAL A 304 19.35 -0.02 45.38
C VAL A 304 19.87 0.92 46.47
N ASN A 305 20.28 0.37 47.60
CA ASN A 305 20.86 1.17 48.68
C ASN A 305 22.29 1.62 48.32
N ASP A 306 22.86 2.55 49.09
CA ASP A 306 24.22 3.07 48.87
C ASP A 306 25.30 1.98 48.89
N ASP A 307 25.07 0.90 49.65
CA ASP A 307 25.94 -0.28 49.69
C ASP A 307 25.78 -1.21 48.46
N GLY A 308 24.98 -0.82 47.46
CA GLY A 308 24.75 -1.58 46.24
C GLY A 308 23.77 -2.74 46.37
N ARG A 309 23.20 -2.98 47.56
CA ARG A 309 22.22 -4.02 47.85
C ARG A 309 20.83 -3.68 47.31
N VAL A 310 20.15 -4.67 46.75
CA VAL A 310 18.78 -4.53 46.23
C VAL A 310 17.75 -4.72 47.34
N VAL A 311 16.89 -3.72 47.52
CA VAL A 311 15.74 -3.75 48.43
C VAL A 311 14.45 -3.81 47.62
N VAL A 312 13.66 -4.85 47.86
CA VAL A 312 12.35 -5.05 47.23
C VAL A 312 11.24 -4.59 48.17
N ARG A 313 10.39 -3.66 47.71
CA ARG A 313 9.25 -3.13 48.47
C ARG A 313 8.09 -4.15 48.51
N PRO A 314 7.24 -4.14 49.56
CA PRO A 314 6.12 -5.09 49.70
C PRO A 314 5.16 -5.11 48.50
N GLU A 315 4.91 -3.96 47.87
CA GLU A 315 4.01 -3.84 46.72
C GLU A 315 4.54 -4.52 45.44
N PHE A 316 5.82 -4.90 45.39
CA PHE A 316 6.39 -5.61 44.24
C PHE A 316 5.63 -6.91 43.94
N LEU A 317 5.42 -7.76 44.96
CA LEU A 317 4.81 -9.09 44.79
C LEU A 317 3.37 -9.00 44.29
N LYS A 318 2.60 -8.06 44.83
CA LYS A 318 1.21 -7.82 44.42
C LYS A 318 1.14 -7.33 42.97
N ASN A 319 2.00 -6.39 42.59
CA ASN A 319 2.02 -5.89 41.21
C ASN A 319 2.58 -6.93 40.23
N ALA A 320 3.56 -7.73 40.65
CA ALA A 320 4.07 -8.87 39.90
C ALA A 320 2.97 -9.89 39.60
N GLN A 321 2.14 -10.25 40.58
CA GLN A 321 1.00 -11.16 40.36
C GLN A 321 0.01 -10.62 39.34
N ARG A 322 -0.27 -9.31 39.36
CA ARG A 322 -1.14 -8.64 38.38
C ARG A 322 -0.55 -8.65 36.97
N LEU A 323 0.77 -8.74 36.83
CA LEU A 323 1.41 -8.79 35.53
C LEU A 323 1.01 -10.03 34.70
N ALA A 324 0.68 -11.15 35.38
CA ALA A 324 0.18 -12.36 34.72
C ALA A 324 -1.17 -12.18 34.01
N THR A 325 -1.97 -11.17 34.39
CA THR A 325 -3.23 -10.87 33.71
C THR A 325 -3.04 -10.01 32.47
N VAL A 326 -1.91 -9.32 32.33
CA VAL A 326 -1.58 -8.48 31.16
C VAL A 326 -1.21 -9.36 29.97
N ASP A 327 -0.38 -10.39 30.22
CA ASP A 327 -0.04 -11.41 29.22
C ASP A 327 0.05 -12.80 29.87
N PRO A 328 -1.01 -13.63 29.77
CA PRO A 328 -1.03 -14.98 30.31
C PRO A 328 0.05 -15.91 29.71
N SER A 329 0.60 -15.59 28.53
CA SER A 329 1.68 -16.38 27.94
C SER A 329 3.01 -16.22 28.70
N LYS A 330 3.13 -15.20 29.56
CA LYS A 330 4.33 -14.86 30.32
C LYS A 330 4.28 -15.28 31.79
N VAL A 331 3.35 -16.16 32.18
CA VAL A 331 3.21 -16.65 33.57
C VAL A 331 4.51 -17.24 34.13
N GLY A 332 5.29 -17.96 33.31
CA GLY A 332 6.60 -18.48 33.73
C GLY A 332 7.58 -17.39 34.14
N GLU A 333 7.63 -16.29 33.38
CA GLU A 333 8.47 -15.12 33.68
C GLU A 333 8.01 -14.40 34.94
N VAL A 334 6.69 -14.23 35.11
CA VAL A 334 6.09 -13.66 36.33
C VAL A 334 6.43 -14.51 37.56
N ARG A 335 6.37 -15.84 37.44
CA ARG A 335 6.75 -16.75 38.54
C ARG A 335 8.22 -16.59 38.91
N SER A 336 9.13 -16.56 37.91
CA SER A 336 10.56 -16.32 38.16
C SER A 336 10.81 -14.97 38.82
N MET A 337 10.10 -13.92 38.40
CA MET A 337 10.17 -12.59 39.00
C MET A 337 9.72 -12.58 40.47
N ILE A 338 8.64 -13.29 40.81
CA ILE A 338 8.16 -13.45 42.19
C ILE A 338 9.18 -14.22 43.05
N THR A 339 9.73 -15.33 42.52
CA THR A 339 10.75 -16.12 43.22
C THR A 339 11.98 -15.27 43.52
N TRP A 340 12.46 -14.51 42.53
CA TRP A 340 13.56 -13.57 42.71
C TRP A 340 13.29 -12.56 43.83
N ALA A 341 12.12 -11.94 43.84
CA ALA A 341 11.76 -10.96 44.85
C ALA A 341 11.74 -11.55 46.27
N ASN A 342 11.16 -12.74 46.43
CA ASN A 342 11.17 -13.44 47.72
C ASN A 342 12.60 -13.75 48.19
N THR A 343 13.48 -14.20 47.29
CA THR A 343 14.89 -14.44 47.62
C THR A 343 15.58 -13.16 48.08
N GLN A 344 15.33 -12.03 47.41
CA GLN A 344 15.97 -10.76 47.78
C GLN A 344 15.48 -10.25 49.14
N ILE A 345 14.18 -10.40 49.44
CA ILE A 345 13.62 -10.08 50.76
C ILE A 345 14.29 -10.94 51.85
N ASP A 346 14.44 -12.25 51.61
CA ASP A 346 15.07 -13.18 52.57
C ASP A 346 16.56 -12.87 52.77
N ARG A 347 17.30 -12.56 51.69
CA ARG A 347 18.71 -12.16 51.77
C ARG A 347 18.91 -10.86 52.55
N ALA A 348 18.08 -9.86 52.28
CA ALA A 348 18.12 -8.59 53.00
C ALA A 348 17.87 -8.80 54.50
N ALA A 349 16.91 -9.65 54.86
CA ALA A 349 16.62 -9.99 56.27
C ALA A 349 17.78 -10.73 56.96
N LYS A 350 18.54 -11.55 56.21
CA LYS A 350 19.66 -12.35 56.74
C LYS A 350 21.03 -11.67 56.59
N GLY A 351 21.11 -10.53 55.92
CA GLY A 351 22.39 -9.87 55.60
C GLY A 351 23.30 -10.69 54.68
N ILE A 352 22.74 -11.58 53.85
CA ILE A 352 23.51 -12.45 52.96
C ILE A 352 23.75 -11.73 51.63
N GLU A 353 25.01 -11.61 51.24
CA GLU A 353 25.40 -11.10 49.92
C GLU A 353 25.54 -12.22 48.91
N ALA A 354 24.97 -12.03 47.72
CA ALA A 354 25.13 -12.96 46.60
C ALA A 354 26.46 -12.71 45.88
N THR A 355 27.20 -13.77 45.60
CA THR A 355 28.45 -13.73 44.84
C THR A 355 28.22 -14.25 43.43
N ASP A 356 28.91 -13.66 42.45
CA ASP A 356 28.84 -14.12 41.07
C ASP A 356 29.44 -15.52 40.91
N ASN A 357 28.66 -16.44 40.34
CA ASN A 357 29.15 -17.71 39.81
C ASN A 357 29.79 -17.45 38.43
N PRO A 358 31.11 -17.65 38.26
CA PRO A 358 31.79 -17.34 37.01
C PRO A 358 31.23 -18.10 35.80
N ALA A 359 30.80 -19.35 35.98
CA ALA A 359 30.25 -20.16 34.88
C ALA A 359 28.89 -19.61 34.41
N THR A 360 28.03 -19.21 35.34
CA THR A 360 26.72 -18.61 35.01
C THR A 360 26.90 -17.26 34.32
N VAL A 361 27.78 -16.39 34.83
CA VAL A 361 28.04 -15.07 34.24
C VAL A 361 28.61 -15.19 32.82
N GLU A 362 29.56 -16.09 32.58
CA GLU A 362 30.08 -16.32 31.23
C GLU A 362 29.04 -16.91 30.28
N ASN A 363 28.22 -17.87 30.76
CA ASN A 363 27.12 -18.42 29.96
C ASN A 363 26.13 -17.32 29.52
N PHE A 364 25.75 -16.45 30.46
CA PHE A 364 24.81 -15.36 30.17
C PHE A 364 25.41 -14.35 29.21
N ARG A 365 26.69 -13.99 29.38
CA ARG A 365 27.39 -13.07 28.46
C ARG A 365 27.53 -13.62 27.05
N ALA A 366 27.71 -14.93 26.90
CA ALA A 366 27.76 -15.55 25.59
C ALA A 366 26.41 -15.51 24.86
N ARG A 367 25.30 -15.34 25.61
CA ARG A 367 23.91 -15.44 25.12
C ARG A 367 23.16 -14.10 25.04
N ILE A 368 23.63 -13.06 25.74
CA ILE A 368 23.11 -11.70 25.54
C ILE A 368 23.46 -11.20 24.13
N PHE A 369 22.58 -10.37 23.57
CA PHE A 369 22.73 -9.76 22.24
C PHE A 369 22.70 -10.71 21.03
N ARG A 370 22.22 -11.96 21.18
CA ARG A 370 22.06 -12.90 20.06
C ARG A 370 20.85 -12.63 19.13
N GLY A 371 19.98 -11.70 19.49
CA GLY A 371 18.82 -11.28 18.68
C GLY A 371 17.56 -12.07 19.02
N VAL A 372 16.40 -11.39 19.01
CA VAL A 372 15.12 -11.85 19.61
C VAL A 372 14.64 -13.22 19.14
N ASP A 373 15.00 -13.60 17.91
CA ASP A 373 14.58 -14.84 17.29
C ASP A 373 15.55 -16.01 17.52
N ASP A 374 16.70 -15.78 18.19
CA ASP A 374 17.65 -16.83 18.54
C ASP A 374 17.14 -17.63 19.76
N PRO A 375 16.88 -18.95 19.62
CA PRO A 375 16.41 -19.79 20.72
C PRO A 375 17.43 -19.91 21.87
N ASP A 376 18.72 -19.67 21.62
CA ASP A 376 19.79 -19.67 22.62
C ASP A 376 20.00 -18.30 23.28
N SER A 377 19.16 -17.31 22.99
CA SER A 377 19.24 -16.02 23.64
C SER A 377 18.96 -16.09 25.15
N LEU A 378 19.55 -15.16 25.91
CA LEU A 378 19.29 -15.06 27.34
C LEU A 378 17.89 -14.48 27.60
N SER A 379 17.05 -15.23 28.31
CA SER A 379 15.72 -14.77 28.71
C SER A 379 15.72 -14.08 30.08
N MET A 380 14.75 -13.19 30.30
CA MET A 380 14.59 -12.51 31.60
C MET A 380 14.26 -13.50 32.73
N ALA A 381 13.54 -14.58 32.41
CA ALA A 381 13.22 -15.64 33.37
C ALA A 381 14.48 -16.34 33.90
N GLU A 382 15.47 -16.62 33.03
CA GLU A 382 16.75 -17.21 33.42
C GLU A 382 17.56 -16.26 34.31
N VAL A 383 17.55 -14.96 33.99
CA VAL A 383 18.21 -13.93 34.82
C VAL A 383 17.64 -13.93 36.24
N TYR A 384 16.31 -13.92 36.38
CA TYR A 384 15.68 -13.99 37.70
C TYR A 384 16.00 -15.29 38.45
N GLN A 385 15.98 -16.43 37.77
CA GLN A 385 16.26 -17.74 38.38
C GLN A 385 17.70 -17.84 38.87
N ALA A 386 18.68 -17.43 38.07
CA ALA A 386 20.09 -17.44 38.48
C ALA A 386 20.34 -16.55 39.70
N THR A 387 19.73 -15.35 39.74
CA THR A 387 19.83 -14.48 40.91
C THR A 387 19.13 -15.10 42.14
N ALA A 388 17.97 -15.73 41.96
CA ALA A 388 17.28 -16.45 43.04
C ALA A 388 18.13 -17.61 43.60
N ARG A 389 18.87 -18.33 42.74
CA ARG A 389 19.84 -19.36 43.16
C ARG A 389 21.12 -18.81 43.80
N GLY A 390 21.35 -17.50 43.71
CA GLY A 390 22.54 -16.85 44.26
C GLY A 390 23.77 -16.97 43.38
N GLU A 391 23.55 -17.26 42.09
CA GLU A 391 24.61 -17.36 41.09
C GLU A 391 24.98 -16.01 40.47
N LEU A 392 24.18 -14.97 40.76
CA LEU A 392 24.43 -13.60 40.31
C LEU A 392 24.42 -12.65 41.51
N SER A 393 25.44 -11.81 41.59
CA SER A 393 25.44 -10.63 42.44
C SER A 393 24.36 -9.63 42.01
N ASP A 394 23.98 -8.72 42.90
CA ASP A 394 23.02 -7.65 42.60
C ASP A 394 23.49 -6.74 41.46
N LYS A 395 24.81 -6.59 41.32
CA LYS A 395 25.43 -5.84 40.23
C LYS A 395 25.23 -6.58 38.90
N SER A 396 25.61 -7.86 38.84
CA SER A 396 25.46 -8.69 37.63
C SER A 396 24.00 -8.86 37.22
N PHE A 397 23.10 -9.04 38.19
CA PHE A 397 21.66 -9.07 37.93
C PHE A 397 21.18 -7.81 37.20
N ARG A 398 21.55 -6.62 37.69
CA ARG A 398 21.18 -5.34 37.04
C ARG A 398 21.70 -5.26 35.62
N PHE A 399 22.97 -5.61 35.42
CA PHE A 399 23.59 -5.62 34.09
C PHE A 399 22.83 -6.54 33.12
N PHE A 400 22.59 -7.80 33.49
CA PHE A 400 21.91 -8.75 32.59
C PHE A 400 20.44 -8.41 32.39
N LYS A 401 19.76 -7.91 33.42
CA LYS A 401 18.39 -7.42 33.30
C LYS A 401 18.32 -6.27 32.29
N ASP A 402 19.16 -5.25 32.43
CA ASP A 402 19.16 -4.11 31.53
C ASP A 402 19.58 -4.52 30.11
N ALA A 403 20.56 -5.41 29.98
CA ALA A 403 20.97 -5.95 28.68
C ALA A 403 19.81 -6.67 27.98
N VAL A 404 19.04 -7.50 28.69
CA VAL A 404 17.89 -8.25 28.14
C VAL A 404 16.69 -7.32 27.86
N GLN A 405 16.43 -6.33 28.72
CA GLN A 405 15.25 -5.46 28.61
C GLN A 405 15.43 -4.29 27.62
N LYS A 406 16.60 -3.65 27.63
CA LYS A 406 16.85 -2.39 26.89
C LYS A 406 17.67 -2.62 25.63
N ASP A 407 18.78 -3.32 25.76
CA ASP A 407 19.83 -3.26 24.74
C ASP A 407 19.74 -4.42 23.74
N TYR A 408 19.03 -5.49 24.11
CA TYR A 408 18.82 -6.68 23.30
C TYR A 408 18.09 -6.42 21.96
N ARG A 409 17.33 -5.31 21.87
CA ARG A 409 16.60 -4.89 20.67
C ARG A 409 17.35 -3.86 19.82
N ASP A 410 18.52 -3.40 20.24
CA ASP A 410 19.32 -2.42 19.51
C ASP A 410 20.48 -3.11 18.76
N PRO A 411 20.42 -3.21 17.42
CA PRO A 411 21.50 -3.79 16.62
C PRO A 411 22.85 -3.09 16.82
N LYS A 412 22.84 -1.78 17.12
CA LYS A 412 24.04 -0.99 17.37
C LYS A 412 24.65 -1.36 18.72
N ALA A 413 23.84 -1.47 19.77
CA ALA A 413 24.30 -1.92 21.08
C ALA A 413 24.92 -3.33 21.03
N ALA A 414 24.33 -4.24 20.24
CA ALA A 414 24.87 -5.58 20.00
C ALA A 414 26.21 -5.56 19.25
N ALA A 415 26.39 -4.66 18.28
CA ALA A 415 27.67 -4.49 17.58
C ALA A 415 28.74 -3.89 18.51
N ASP A 416 28.41 -2.84 19.24
CA ASP A 416 29.27 -2.16 20.22
C ASP A 416 29.71 -3.15 21.32
N TYR A 417 28.81 -4.01 21.83
CA TYR A 417 29.14 -5.05 22.82
C TYR A 417 30.11 -6.10 22.28
N ARG A 418 29.94 -6.55 21.03
CA ARG A 418 30.87 -7.51 20.40
C ARG A 418 32.27 -6.94 20.24
N GLU A 419 32.37 -5.65 19.89
CA GLU A 419 33.66 -4.97 19.77
C GLU A 419 34.34 -4.83 21.14
N PHE A 420 33.57 -4.45 22.17
CA PHE A 420 34.01 -4.39 23.56
C PHE A 420 34.52 -5.76 24.07
N GLU A 421 33.71 -6.82 23.93
CA GLU A 421 34.08 -8.17 24.39
C GLU A 421 35.33 -8.71 23.68
N ARG A 422 35.54 -8.38 22.40
CA ARG A 422 36.76 -8.75 21.68
C ARG A 422 38.01 -8.21 22.37
N VAL A 423 37.99 -6.95 22.83
CA VAL A 423 39.11 -6.35 23.55
C VAL A 423 39.23 -6.93 24.96
N MET A 424 38.12 -7.09 25.67
CA MET A 424 38.12 -7.66 27.02
C MET A 424 38.68 -9.08 27.05
N LYS A 425 38.34 -9.91 26.05
CA LYS A 425 38.89 -11.27 25.92
C LYS A 425 40.41 -11.29 25.80
N LEU A 426 41.00 -10.31 25.10
CA LEU A 426 42.45 -10.16 25.02
C LEU A 426 43.05 -9.73 26.37
N MET A 427 42.36 -8.85 27.10
CA MET A 427 42.81 -8.38 28.42
C MET A 427 42.68 -9.44 29.51
N ARG A 428 41.79 -10.42 29.38
CA ARG A 428 41.57 -11.47 30.40
C ARG A 428 42.88 -12.18 30.79
N THR A 429 43.78 -12.41 29.84
CA THR A 429 45.06 -13.09 30.11
C THR A 429 45.92 -12.30 31.11
N SER A 430 45.89 -10.97 31.06
CA SER A 430 46.60 -10.11 32.02
C SER A 430 46.05 -10.24 33.44
N PHE A 431 44.74 -10.50 33.61
CA PHE A 431 44.13 -10.70 34.92
C PHE A 431 44.37 -12.10 35.50
N VAL A 432 44.32 -13.13 34.64
CA VAL A 432 44.42 -14.54 35.06
C VAL A 432 45.87 -15.03 35.15
N LYS A 433 46.77 -14.48 34.31
CA LYS A 433 48.18 -14.89 34.21
C LYS A 433 49.18 -13.80 34.60
N GLY A 434 48.75 -12.58 34.91
CA GLY A 434 49.65 -11.44 35.18
C GLY A 434 50.32 -11.43 36.55
N GLY A 435 50.13 -12.46 37.38
CA GLY A 435 50.82 -12.58 38.66
C GLY A 435 52.22 -13.15 38.53
N VAL A 436 53.12 -12.78 39.45
CA VAL A 436 54.53 -13.21 39.48
C VAL A 436 54.67 -14.75 39.54
N PHE A 437 53.63 -15.45 40.01
CA PHE A 437 53.66 -16.88 40.28
C PHE A 437 52.91 -17.75 39.24
N GLY A 438 52.49 -17.19 38.11
CA GLY A 438 51.70 -17.93 37.13
C GLY A 438 50.27 -18.23 37.61
N SER A 439 49.45 -18.78 36.70
CA SER A 439 47.98 -18.93 36.75
C SER A 439 47.26 -18.83 38.12
N ASP A 440 46.21 -18.01 38.14
CA ASP A 440 45.29 -17.93 39.28
C ASP A 440 44.34 -19.14 39.37
N ASP A 441 44.75 -20.19 40.09
CA ASP A 441 43.91 -21.37 40.34
C ASP A 441 42.76 -21.14 41.35
N GLY A 442 42.63 -19.93 41.94
CA GLY A 442 41.61 -19.59 42.95
C GLY A 442 40.42 -18.77 42.42
N GLY A 443 40.42 -18.46 41.12
CA GLY A 443 39.38 -17.67 40.46
C GLY A 443 39.24 -16.22 40.94
N ALA A 444 40.21 -15.69 41.68
CA ALA A 444 40.22 -14.30 42.15
C ALA A 444 40.49 -13.31 41.00
N GLY A 445 41.45 -13.60 40.13
CA GLY A 445 41.72 -12.90 38.88
C GLY A 445 40.55 -12.97 37.92
N ASP A 446 39.86 -14.11 37.83
CA ASP A 446 38.60 -14.20 37.06
C ASP A 446 37.52 -13.30 37.65
N ARG A 447 37.30 -13.31 38.98
CA ARG A 447 36.35 -12.40 39.66
C ARG A 447 36.70 -10.93 39.45
N ASN A 448 37.98 -10.56 39.55
CA ASN A 448 38.46 -9.20 39.31
C ASN A 448 38.28 -8.77 37.86
N PHE A 449 38.55 -9.67 36.90
CA PHE A 449 38.30 -9.43 35.48
C PHE A 449 36.81 -9.24 35.21
N LEU A 450 35.94 -10.06 35.80
CA LEU A 450 34.49 -9.92 35.67
C LEU A 450 34.02 -8.54 36.17
N ARG A 451 34.54 -8.09 37.31
CA ARG A 451 34.24 -6.77 37.88
C ARG A 451 34.73 -5.64 36.97
N PHE A 452 35.99 -5.69 36.53
CA PHE A 452 36.59 -4.73 35.60
C PHE A 452 35.77 -4.63 34.31
N ARG A 453 35.49 -5.77 33.68
CA ARG A 453 34.71 -5.83 32.43
C ARG A 453 33.32 -5.25 32.60
N GLN A 454 32.68 -5.48 33.74
CA GLN A 454 31.36 -4.91 34.00
C GLN A 454 31.40 -3.39 34.21
N ASP A 455 32.32 -2.89 35.03
CA ASP A 455 32.49 -1.44 35.26
C ASP A 455 32.81 -0.71 33.96
N LYS A 456 33.71 -1.28 33.15
CA LYS A 456 34.10 -0.67 31.88
C LYS A 456 33.04 -0.78 30.80
N TRP A 457 32.11 -1.72 30.86
CA TRP A 457 30.98 -1.71 29.93
C TRP A 457 30.07 -0.50 30.14
N GLU A 458 29.78 -0.14 31.39
CA GLU A 458 28.94 1.02 31.69
C GLU A 458 29.62 2.34 31.26
N GLU A 459 30.91 2.49 31.57
CA GLU A 459 31.72 3.62 31.10
C GLU A 459 31.79 3.67 29.56
N TYR A 460 32.00 2.51 28.92
CA TYR A 460 32.03 2.39 27.47
C TYR A 460 30.72 2.87 26.84
N ARG A 461 29.59 2.37 27.35
CA ARG A 461 28.25 2.75 26.85
C ARG A 461 27.98 4.23 27.03
N ALA A 462 28.29 4.79 28.19
CA ALA A 462 28.10 6.21 28.46
C ALA A 462 28.92 7.07 27.49
N ALA A 463 30.18 6.71 27.25
CA ALA A 463 31.07 7.43 26.34
C ALA A 463 30.70 7.23 24.85
N ARG A 464 30.15 6.07 24.49
CA ARG A 464 29.56 5.83 23.16
C ARG A 464 28.33 6.70 22.91
N ALA A 465 27.50 6.91 23.93
CA ALA A 465 26.33 7.78 23.85
C ALA A 465 26.70 9.25 23.61
N THR A 466 27.88 9.69 24.04
CA THR A 466 28.43 11.02 23.75
C THR A 466 29.15 11.12 22.41
N GLY A 467 29.13 10.06 21.58
CA GLY A 467 29.68 10.05 20.22
C GLY A 467 31.17 9.70 20.12
N ILE A 468 31.83 9.26 21.20
CA ILE A 468 33.24 8.88 21.13
C ILE A 468 33.36 7.53 20.37
N PRO A 469 34.27 7.40 19.39
CA PRO A 469 34.44 6.16 18.65
C PRO A 469 35.09 5.06 19.51
N THR A 470 34.70 3.80 19.27
CA THR A 470 35.22 2.63 19.99
C THR A 470 36.75 2.56 20.00
N SER A 471 37.38 2.89 18.86
CA SER A 471 38.83 2.85 18.71
C SER A 471 39.58 3.75 19.69
N LYS A 472 38.98 4.86 20.14
CA LYS A 472 39.54 5.73 21.18
C LYS A 472 39.26 5.19 22.58
N LEU A 473 38.05 4.70 22.84
CA LEU A 473 37.66 4.21 24.16
C LEU A 473 38.42 2.94 24.58
N LEU A 474 38.74 2.07 23.62
CA LEU A 474 39.38 0.78 23.87
C LEU A 474 40.86 0.74 23.52
N SER A 475 41.47 1.88 23.17
CA SER A 475 42.92 1.98 22.93
C SER A 475 43.64 2.19 24.26
N THR A 476 44.75 1.50 24.51
CA THR A 476 45.57 1.76 25.72
C THR A 476 46.34 3.08 25.65
N MET A 477 46.46 3.69 24.47
CA MET A 477 47.25 4.90 24.22
C MET A 477 46.41 6.17 24.14
N ALA A 478 45.08 6.05 23.99
CA ALA A 478 44.21 7.20 23.86
C ALA A 478 43.91 7.85 25.22
N PRO A 479 43.90 9.19 25.34
CA PRO A 479 43.59 9.86 26.60
C PRO A 479 42.16 9.57 27.08
N GLU A 480 41.22 9.37 26.14
CA GLU A 480 39.81 9.04 26.40
C GLU A 480 39.58 7.55 26.70
N SER A 481 40.65 6.74 26.76
CA SER A 481 40.56 5.32 27.05
C SER A 481 39.92 5.04 28.40
N ILE A 482 38.93 4.15 28.41
CA ILE A 482 38.31 3.67 29.63
C ILE A 482 39.10 2.51 30.25
N ILE A 483 40.02 1.88 29.50
CA ILE A 483 40.76 0.69 29.96
C ILE A 483 42.13 1.03 30.55
N LYS A 484 42.54 2.30 30.54
CA LYS A 484 43.87 2.76 31.01
C LYS A 484 44.16 2.47 32.48
N ASP A 485 43.13 2.29 33.29
CA ASP A 485 43.20 2.06 34.74
C ASP A 485 43.00 0.59 35.12
N PHE A 486 43.09 -0.36 34.17
CA PHE A 486 42.86 -1.80 34.43
C PHE A 486 43.75 -2.36 35.54
N ASN A 487 44.96 -1.80 35.74
CA ASN A 487 45.87 -2.17 36.82
C ASN A 487 45.23 -2.02 38.22
N ARG A 488 44.25 -1.14 38.41
CA ARG A 488 43.52 -0.97 39.69
C ARG A 488 42.66 -2.18 40.06
N TYR A 489 42.33 -3.00 39.07
CA TYR A 489 41.54 -4.21 39.25
C TYR A 489 42.42 -5.47 39.34
N MET A 490 43.71 -5.37 39.04
CA MET A 490 44.64 -6.49 39.21
C MET A 490 44.96 -6.71 40.68
N LEU A 491 45.26 -7.96 41.04
CA LEU A 491 45.73 -8.27 42.40
C LEU A 491 47.08 -7.58 42.64
N THR A 492 47.22 -6.87 43.76
CA THR A 492 48.52 -6.31 44.16
C THR A 492 49.52 -7.44 44.44
N PRO A 493 50.83 -7.18 44.35
CA PRO A 493 51.83 -8.18 44.75
C PRO A 493 51.59 -8.75 46.15
N GLU A 494 51.15 -7.93 47.13
CA GLU A 494 50.80 -8.44 48.46
C GLU A 494 49.59 -9.38 48.43
N GLN A 495 48.53 -9.02 47.70
CA GLN A 495 47.34 -9.87 47.57
C GLN A 495 47.66 -11.20 46.85
N GLN A 496 48.56 -11.16 45.86
CA GLN A 496 49.05 -12.36 45.19
C GLN A 496 49.82 -13.26 46.15
N MET A 497 50.74 -12.69 46.95
CA MET A 497 51.49 -13.42 47.97
C MET A 497 50.56 -13.98 49.07
N GLU A 498 49.54 -13.23 49.48
CA GLU A 498 48.57 -13.67 50.48
C GLU A 498 47.71 -14.82 49.96
N ALA A 499 47.20 -14.72 48.72
CA ALA A 499 46.46 -15.80 48.06
C ALA A 499 47.32 -17.06 47.92
N GLN A 500 48.60 -16.91 47.56
CA GLN A 500 49.55 -18.02 47.48
C GLN A 500 49.85 -18.60 48.86
N ALA A 501 50.04 -17.77 49.89
CA ALA A 501 50.25 -18.22 51.27
C ALA A 501 49.01 -18.94 51.82
N ALA A 502 47.80 -18.50 51.49
CA ALA A 502 46.57 -19.20 51.81
C ALA A 502 46.48 -20.56 51.11
N ARG A 503 46.92 -20.66 49.84
CA ARG A 503 47.04 -21.95 49.14
C ARG A 503 48.05 -22.87 49.79
N MET A 504 49.25 -22.38 50.11
CA MET A 504 50.29 -23.17 50.76
C MET A 504 49.82 -23.66 52.13
N ARG A 505 49.09 -22.83 52.89
CA ARG A 505 48.44 -23.22 54.16
C ARG A 505 47.34 -24.27 53.94
N GLY A 506 46.49 -24.11 52.93
CA GLY A 506 45.43 -25.08 52.60
C GLY A 506 45.95 -26.40 52.03
N ALA A 507 47.06 -26.38 51.30
CA ALA A 507 47.75 -27.57 50.81
C ALA A 507 48.45 -28.31 51.97
N ALA A 508 49.11 -27.56 52.86
CA ALA A 508 49.73 -28.10 54.06
C ALA A 508 48.70 -28.71 55.02
N SER A 509 47.52 -28.10 55.21
CA SER A 509 46.46 -28.68 56.03
C SER A 509 45.86 -29.95 55.43
N LYS A 510 45.75 -30.04 54.09
CA LYS A 510 45.36 -31.27 53.40
C LYS A 510 46.41 -32.38 53.52
N LEU A 511 47.70 -32.05 53.54
CA LEU A 511 48.78 -33.01 53.76
C LEU A 511 48.83 -33.50 55.22
N GLN A 512 48.53 -32.65 56.20
CA GLN A 512 48.44 -33.04 57.62
C GLN A 512 47.16 -33.83 57.94
N ALA A 513 46.10 -33.66 57.16
CA ALA A 513 44.85 -34.43 57.32
C ALA A 513 44.93 -35.86 56.76
N VAL A 514 46.03 -36.24 56.10
CA VAL A 514 46.30 -37.63 55.73
C VAL A 514 46.76 -38.37 57.00
N LYS A 515 45.79 -38.92 57.74
CA LYS A 515 46.10 -39.91 58.79
C LYS A 515 46.96 -41.02 58.18
N PRO A 516 48.10 -41.41 58.78
CA PRO A 516 48.78 -42.62 58.36
C PRO A 516 47.79 -43.79 58.49
N PRO A 517 47.77 -44.73 57.53
CA PRO A 517 46.88 -45.88 57.61
C PRO A 517 47.15 -46.61 58.93
N GLU A 518 46.10 -46.71 59.76
CA GLU A 518 46.15 -47.45 61.03
C GLU A 518 46.48 -48.92 60.71
N GLY A 519 47.70 -49.37 61.03
CA GLY A 519 48.08 -50.78 60.92
C GLY A 519 49.53 -51.14 60.60
N LEU A 520 50.45 -50.20 60.39
CA LEU A 520 51.86 -50.54 60.08
C LEU A 520 52.83 -50.10 61.18
N ALA A 521 53.47 -51.08 61.82
CA ALA A 521 54.44 -50.88 62.89
C ALA A 521 55.75 -50.23 62.38
N PRO A 522 56.46 -49.44 63.21
CA PRO A 522 57.62 -48.62 62.79
C PRO A 522 58.86 -49.39 62.29
N SER A 523 58.88 -50.73 62.33
CA SER A 523 60.08 -51.53 62.02
C SER A 523 60.18 -52.02 60.57
N GLN A 524 59.34 -51.55 59.63
CA GLN A 524 59.35 -52.01 58.23
C GLN A 524 59.65 -50.94 57.18
N PHE A 525 60.00 -49.71 57.57
CA PHE A 525 60.18 -48.62 56.61
C PHE A 525 61.60 -48.51 56.01
N ASP A 526 62.58 -49.27 56.53
CA ASP A 526 64.01 -49.02 56.21
C ASP A 526 64.69 -50.05 55.28
N GLN A 527 63.93 -50.90 54.56
CA GLN A 527 64.54 -51.91 53.66
C GLN A 527 63.88 -52.08 52.28
N ARG A 528 63.00 -51.16 51.83
CA ARG A 528 62.36 -51.30 50.51
C ARG A 528 62.68 -50.22 49.47
N PHE A 529 63.55 -49.26 49.76
CA PHE A 529 63.86 -48.18 48.80
C PHE A 529 65.28 -48.16 48.22
N PHE A 530 66.18 -49.04 48.67
CA PHE A 530 67.51 -49.20 48.05
C PHE A 530 67.84 -50.68 47.83
N GLY A 531 67.12 -51.31 46.90
CA GLY A 531 67.52 -52.58 46.31
C GLY A 531 68.49 -52.33 45.15
N ALA A 532 69.74 -52.70 45.36
CA ALA A 532 70.78 -52.75 44.34
C ALA A 532 70.46 -53.86 43.33
N ASP A 533 70.01 -53.49 42.13
CA ASP A 533 70.26 -54.20 40.87
C ASP A 533 69.51 -53.51 39.71
N SER A 534 70.11 -52.46 39.15
CA SER A 534 69.89 -52.05 37.76
C SER A 534 70.93 -50.99 37.34
N ALA A 535 72.21 -51.31 37.51
CA ALA A 535 73.26 -50.66 36.74
C ALA A 535 73.33 -51.37 35.37
N ASN A 536 72.54 -50.92 34.39
CA ASN A 536 72.90 -50.89 32.97
C ASN A 536 71.73 -50.44 32.08
N LYS A 537 72.05 -49.50 31.18
CA LYS A 537 71.30 -49.03 30.01
C LYS A 537 70.02 -48.23 30.27
N TRP A 538 70.22 -46.93 30.49
CA TRP A 538 69.29 -45.90 30.04
C TRP A 538 69.96 -45.13 28.89
N ASP A 539 69.65 -45.51 27.65
CA ASP A 539 70.02 -44.72 26.45
C ASP A 539 68.86 -43.75 26.19
N GLY A 540 69.13 -42.46 26.35
CA GLY A 540 68.14 -41.39 26.31
C GLY A 540 67.57 -41.15 24.92
N LYS A 541 66.60 -41.99 24.52
CA LYS A 541 65.87 -41.86 23.25
C LYS A 541 64.36 -42.13 23.32
N GLU A 542 63.72 -41.89 24.46
CA GLU A 542 62.27 -41.69 24.47
C GLU A 542 61.96 -40.20 24.65
N SER A 543 61.37 -39.60 23.62
CA SER A 543 60.89 -38.22 23.70
C SER A 543 59.62 -38.17 24.54
N MET A 544 59.45 -37.09 25.31
CA MET A 544 58.25 -36.80 26.12
C MET A 544 56.92 -36.95 25.35
N ASP A 545 56.94 -36.84 24.02
CA ASP A 545 55.78 -37.04 23.15
C ASP A 545 55.23 -38.48 23.12
N GLU A 546 56.07 -39.50 23.33
CA GLU A 546 55.59 -40.90 23.40
C GLU A 546 54.96 -41.22 24.77
N LEU A 547 55.41 -40.55 25.82
CA LEU A 547 54.86 -40.69 27.16
C LEU A 547 53.48 -40.02 27.29
N PHE A 548 53.25 -38.91 26.58
CA PHE A 548 51.93 -38.26 26.51
C PHE A 548 50.91 -39.00 25.64
N LYS A 549 51.33 -39.71 24.59
CA LYS A 549 50.43 -40.55 23.78
C LYS A 549 49.91 -41.77 24.54
N ARG A 550 50.67 -42.31 25.49
CA ARG A 550 50.24 -43.43 26.34
C ARG A 550 49.22 -43.03 27.42
N LEU A 551 49.29 -41.78 27.91
CA LEU A 551 48.37 -41.30 28.96
C LEU A 551 47.01 -40.83 28.42
N ASN A 552 46.91 -40.44 27.14
CA ASN A 552 45.66 -39.98 26.52
C ASN A 552 44.98 -41.00 25.59
N GLY A 553 45.45 -42.25 25.58
CA GLY A 553 44.93 -43.33 24.73
C GLY A 553 44.39 -44.50 25.55
N GLY A 554 43.39 -44.27 26.40
CA GLY A 554 42.68 -45.31 27.15
C GLY A 554 41.21 -44.94 27.28
N LYS A 555 40.34 -45.86 26.86
CA LYS A 555 38.87 -45.77 26.85
C LYS A 555 38.25 -45.23 28.14
#